data_AF-A0A3M6UM67-F1
#
_entry.id   AF-A0A3M6UM67-F1
#
_cell.length_a   1.000
_cell.length_b   1.000
_cell.length_c   1.000
_cell.angle_alpha   90.00
_cell.angle_beta   90.00
_cell.angle_gamma   90.00
#
_symmetry.space_group_name_H-M   'P 1'
#
loop_
_entity.id
_entity.type
_entity.pdbx_description
1 polymer ?
#
loop_
_entity_poly.entity_id
_entity_poly.type
_entity_poly.pdbx_seq_one_letter_code
_entity_poly.pdbx_strand_id
1 'polypeptide(L)'
;RTCKSDRPQQVVFSQRVQDYILSGPVVTTELVASDQECQMRCILSFKCDVYNLGPLDDSFRRSCQILRYDLKSYIVKRQKGWSFRARKCTCSPCLNDGICFSIDEANTPRCACTSNWRGPICAETI
;
A
#
# COMPACT_ATOMS: atom_id res chain seq x y z
N ARG A 1 -23.78 -7.08 -6.07
CA ARG A 1 -23.50 -7.35 -4.64
C ARG A 1 -23.00 -6.04 -4.02
N THR A 2 -23.77 -5.45 -3.11
CA THR A 2 -23.43 -4.19 -2.43
C THR A 2 -22.48 -4.49 -1.28
N CYS A 3 -21.22 -4.08 -1.42
CA CYS A 3 -20.23 -4.19 -0.36
C CYS A 3 -20.43 -3.04 0.64
N LYS A 4 -21.22 -3.26 1.69
CA LYS A 4 -21.31 -2.31 2.81
C LYS A 4 -20.33 -2.72 3.91
N SER A 5 -19.55 -1.75 4.38
CA SER A 5 -18.64 -1.90 5.51
C SER A 5 -19.38 -1.50 6.79
N ASP A 6 -19.76 -2.50 7.60
CA ASP A 6 -20.52 -2.31 8.85
C ASP A 6 -19.65 -2.16 10.10
N ARG A 7 -18.34 -1.89 9.97
CA ARG A 7 -17.45 -1.66 11.12
C ARG A 7 -16.83 -0.27 11.10
N PRO A 8 -16.80 0.45 12.24
CA PRO A 8 -16.09 1.72 12.34
C PRO A 8 -14.59 1.50 12.05
N GLN A 9 -14.12 2.22 11.03
CA GLN A 9 -12.77 2.58 10.57
C GLN A 9 -11.52 2.00 11.25
N GLN A 10 -11.43 0.69 11.52
CA GLN A 10 -10.12 0.08 11.77
C GLN A 10 -9.34 0.04 10.45
N VAL A 11 -8.17 0.68 10.43
CA VAL A 11 -7.27 0.64 9.27
C VAL A 11 -6.74 -0.79 9.13
N VAL A 12 -7.15 -1.47 8.06
CA VAL A 12 -6.62 -2.77 7.67
C VAL A 12 -5.75 -2.56 6.44
N PHE A 13 -4.49 -2.99 6.50
CA PHE A 13 -3.56 -2.85 5.38
C PHE A 13 -3.71 -3.99 4.37
N SER A 14 -3.43 -3.70 3.09
CA SER A 14 -3.35 -4.66 2.00
C SER A 14 -2.22 -5.66 2.23
N GLN A 15 -2.18 -6.71 1.40
CA GLN A 15 -0.95 -7.49 1.24
C GLN A 15 0.19 -6.58 0.75
N ARG A 16 1.44 -6.98 1.03
CA ARG A 16 2.63 -6.21 0.65
C ARG A 16 2.82 -6.29 -0.87
N VAL A 17 2.90 -5.14 -1.53
CA VAL A 17 3.27 -5.05 -2.94
C VAL A 17 4.79 -4.90 -3.02
N GLN A 18 5.47 -5.92 -3.58
CA GLN A 18 6.94 -5.99 -3.65
C GLN A 18 7.49 -5.38 -4.93
N ASP A 19 8.71 -4.84 -4.86
CA ASP A 19 9.43 -4.18 -5.95
C ASP A 19 8.75 -2.93 -6.53
N TYR A 20 7.91 -2.29 -5.71
CA TYR A 20 7.25 -1.03 -6.03
C TYR A 20 7.22 -0.09 -4.83
N ILE A 21 7.09 1.19 -5.12
CA ILE A 21 6.75 2.24 -4.16
C ILE A 21 5.52 3.01 -4.64
N LEU A 22 4.87 3.69 -3.70
CA LEU A 22 3.95 4.78 -4.01
C LEU A 22 4.74 6.09 -3.98
N SER A 23 4.76 6.78 -5.12
CA SER A 23 5.37 8.10 -5.26
C SER A 23 4.30 9.15 -4.99
N GLY A 24 4.48 9.90 -3.91
CA GLY A 24 3.65 11.04 -3.52
C GLY A 24 4.18 11.68 -2.24
N PRO A 25 3.41 12.55 -1.56
CA PRO A 25 3.90 13.28 -0.39
C PRO A 25 4.18 12.37 0.81
N VAL A 26 5.45 12.30 1.18
CA VAL A 26 5.93 11.63 2.39
C VAL A 26 5.77 12.60 3.56
N VAL A 27 5.08 12.16 4.61
CA VAL A 27 4.89 12.90 5.87
C VAL A 27 6.13 12.81 6.74
N THR A 28 6.63 11.58 6.94
CA THR A 28 7.87 11.33 7.69
C THR A 28 8.56 10.08 7.15
N THR A 29 9.86 9.98 7.40
CA THR A 29 10.66 8.78 7.18
C THR A 29 11.26 8.33 8.50
N GLU A 30 10.93 7.12 8.91
CA GLU A 30 11.40 6.50 10.15
C GLU A 30 12.33 5.33 9.84
N LEU A 31 13.27 5.01 10.73
CA LEU A 31 14.00 3.74 10.68
C LEU A 31 13.26 2.72 11.54
N VAL A 32 12.98 1.54 10.99
CA VAL A 32 12.24 0.46 11.67
C VAL A 32 12.96 -0.87 11.54
N ALA A 33 12.72 -1.80 12.47
CA ALA A 33 13.27 -3.15 12.39
C ALA A 33 12.43 -4.08 11.49
N SER A 34 11.14 -3.78 11.30
CA SER A 34 10.22 -4.67 10.58
C SER A 34 9.11 -3.93 9.85
N ASP A 35 8.45 -4.65 8.94
CA ASP A 35 7.22 -4.18 8.29
C ASP A 35 6.08 -3.93 9.29
N GLN A 36 5.97 -4.78 10.31
CA GLN A 36 4.97 -4.63 11.36
C GLN A 36 5.22 -3.36 12.19
N GLU A 37 6.48 -3.04 12.48
CA GLU A 37 6.80 -1.78 13.16
C GLU A 37 6.44 -0.58 12.26
N CYS A 38 6.75 -0.61 10.96
CA CYS A 38 6.33 0.45 10.03
C CYS A 38 4.80 0.62 9.99
N GLN A 39 4.07 -0.50 9.93
CA GLN A 39 2.62 -0.52 9.98
C GLN A 39 2.10 0.13 11.26
N MET A 40 2.67 -0.21 12.42
CA MET A 40 2.29 0.38 13.71
C MET A 40 2.62 1.88 13.77
N ARG A 41 3.78 2.31 13.25
CA ARG A 41 4.14 3.74 13.16
C ARG A 41 3.16 4.51 12.29
N CYS A 42 2.72 3.93 11.18
CA CYS A 42 1.68 4.50 10.33
C CYS A 42 0.35 4.59 11.09
N ILE A 43 -0.15 3.53 11.72
CA ILE A 43 -1.41 3.55 12.49
C ILE A 43 -1.40 4.63 13.59
N LEU A 44 -0.25 4.83 14.25
CA LEU A 44 -0.09 5.84 15.31
C LEU A 44 0.13 7.26 14.76
N SER A 45 0.44 7.40 13.47
CA SER A 45 0.55 8.69 12.78
C SER A 45 -0.83 9.13 12.30
N PHE A 46 -1.19 10.39 12.57
CA PHE A 46 -2.54 10.89 12.26
C PHE A 46 -2.86 10.75 10.76
N LYS A 47 -3.93 10.01 10.45
CA LYS A 47 -4.44 9.73 9.09
C LYS A 47 -3.47 9.00 8.15
N CYS A 48 -2.64 8.09 8.65
CA CYS A 48 -1.84 7.22 7.77
C CYS A 48 -2.48 5.84 7.58
N ASP A 49 -2.76 5.53 6.31
CA ASP A 49 -3.13 4.19 5.87
C ASP A 49 -2.24 3.70 4.73
N VAL A 50 -1.11 4.37 4.50
CA VAL A 50 -0.23 4.11 3.37
C VAL A 50 1.22 4.38 3.74
N TYR A 51 2.09 3.40 3.49
CA TYR A 51 3.52 3.54 3.73
C TYR A 51 4.35 2.77 2.70
N ASN A 52 5.54 3.28 2.39
CA ASN A 52 6.59 2.52 1.71
C ASN A 52 7.57 1.96 2.73
N LEU A 53 8.15 0.80 2.42
CA LEU A 53 9.17 0.13 3.21
C LEU A 53 10.36 -0.20 2.30
N GLY A 54 11.53 0.30 2.67
CA GLY A 54 12.80 0.06 1.99
C GLY A 54 13.45 -1.28 2.35
N PRO A 55 14.57 -1.60 1.67
CA PRO A 55 15.38 -2.77 1.97
C PRO A 55 16.00 -2.68 3.36
N LEU A 56 16.56 -3.80 3.84
CA LEU A 56 17.42 -3.79 5.02
C LEU A 56 18.72 -3.05 4.69
N ASP A 57 19.10 -2.12 5.56
CA ASP A 57 20.41 -1.48 5.55
C ASP A 57 21.44 -2.29 6.35
N ASP A 58 22.68 -1.83 6.34
CA ASP A 58 23.81 -2.47 7.03
C ASP A 58 23.64 -2.52 8.56
N SER A 59 22.73 -1.71 9.12
CA SER A 59 22.36 -1.70 10.53
C SER A 59 21.17 -2.61 10.84
N PHE A 60 20.74 -3.44 9.88
CA PHE A 60 19.55 -4.28 9.97
C PHE A 60 18.26 -3.49 10.23
N ARG A 61 18.21 -2.22 9.81
CA ARG A 61 17.02 -1.36 9.83
C ARG A 61 16.47 -1.19 8.43
N ARG A 62 15.24 -0.71 8.33
CA ARG A 62 14.56 -0.39 7.06
C ARG A 62 14.06 1.03 7.12
N SER A 63 14.14 1.74 6.00
CA SER A 63 13.45 3.02 5.84
C SER A 63 11.95 2.81 5.69
N CYS A 64 11.16 3.43 6.57
CA CYS A 64 9.70 3.42 6.58
C CYS A 64 9.20 4.82 6.22
N GLN A 65 8.67 5.00 5.01
CA GLN A 65 8.10 6.28 4.58
C GLN A 65 6.61 6.26 4.82
N ILE A 66 6.11 7.11 5.71
CA ILE A 66 4.69 7.31 6.00
C ILE A 66 4.16 8.35 5.00
N LEU A 67 3.15 8.01 4.21
CA LEU A 67 2.59 8.90 3.17
C LEU A 67 1.23 9.47 3.61
N ARG A 68 0.84 10.59 3.01
CA ARG A 68 -0.47 11.20 3.25
C ARG A 68 -1.61 10.38 2.65
N TYR A 69 -2.67 10.07 3.37
CA TYR A 69 -3.75 9.24 2.81
C TYR A 69 -4.82 10.03 2.02
N ASP A 70 -4.82 11.36 2.07
CA ASP A 70 -5.90 12.21 1.53
C ASP A 70 -5.71 12.68 0.08
N LEU A 71 -4.69 12.16 -0.62
CA LEU A 71 -4.31 12.63 -1.95
C LEU A 71 -4.58 11.59 -3.04
N LYS A 72 -5.23 12.03 -4.13
CA LYS A 72 -5.54 11.15 -5.28
C LYS A 72 -4.33 10.90 -6.21
N SER A 73 -3.23 11.62 -6.03
CA SER A 73 -2.15 11.81 -7.01
C SER A 73 -0.93 10.88 -6.83
N TYR A 74 -1.09 9.73 -6.18
CA TYR A 74 0.00 8.76 -6.11
C TYR A 74 0.24 8.04 -7.43
N ILE A 75 1.52 7.85 -7.73
CA ILE A 75 1.99 7.05 -8.87
C ILE A 75 2.68 5.81 -8.32
N VAL A 76 2.21 4.62 -8.74
CA VAL A 76 2.92 3.36 -8.47
C VAL A 76 4.16 3.34 -9.35
N LYS A 77 5.36 3.25 -8.75
CA LYS A 77 6.63 3.19 -9.47
C LYS A 77 7.38 1.91 -9.11
N ARG A 78 7.92 1.23 -10.12
CA ARG A 78 8.78 0.07 -9.89
C ARG A 78 10.07 0.52 -9.22
N GLN A 79 10.41 -0.13 -8.11
CA GLN A 79 11.63 0.11 -7.36
C GLN A 79 12.03 -1.18 -6.64
N LYS A 80 13.03 -1.86 -7.21
CA LYS A 80 13.48 -3.18 -6.74
C LYS A 80 13.94 -3.12 -5.27
N GLY A 81 13.55 -4.11 -4.48
CA GLY A 81 13.90 -4.22 -3.05
C GLY A 81 13.07 -3.31 -2.14
N TRP A 82 12.24 -2.44 -2.69
CA TRP A 82 11.26 -1.67 -1.94
C TRP A 82 9.89 -2.33 -2.00
N SER A 83 9.00 -1.91 -1.10
CA SER A 83 7.63 -2.37 -1.08
C SER A 83 6.71 -1.30 -0.51
N PHE A 84 5.40 -1.48 -0.66
CA PHE A 84 4.43 -0.66 0.05
C PHE A 84 3.28 -1.49 0.59
N ARG A 85 2.60 -0.93 1.58
CA ARG A 85 1.24 -1.31 1.96
C ARG A 85 0.36 -0.09 1.96
N ALA A 86 -0.89 -0.28 1.60
CA ALA A 86 -1.91 0.75 1.58
C ALA A 86 -3.20 0.19 2.19
N ARG A 87 -4.26 1.00 2.29
CA ARG A 87 -5.53 0.55 2.85
C ARG A 87 -6.05 -0.64 2.04
N LYS A 88 -6.48 -1.69 2.72
CA LYS A 88 -7.11 -2.86 2.09
C LYS A 88 -8.47 -2.45 1.53
N CYS A 89 -8.75 -2.84 0.30
CA CYS A 89 -10.07 -2.66 -0.29
C CYS A 89 -11.13 -3.45 0.48
N THR A 90 -12.32 -2.88 0.66
CA THR A 90 -13.48 -3.62 1.19
C THR A 90 -13.88 -4.75 0.24
N CYS A 91 -13.81 -4.48 -1.06
CA CYS A 91 -14.05 -5.44 -2.13
C CYS A 91 -12.98 -5.31 -3.20
N SER A 92 -12.39 -6.46 -3.59
CA SER A 92 -11.35 -6.52 -4.60
C SER A 92 -11.97 -6.75 -5.98
N PRO A 93 -11.79 -5.84 -6.95
CA PRO A 93 -12.05 -6.12 -8.35
C PRO A 93 -10.85 -6.81 -9.03
N CYS A 94 -9.71 -6.93 -8.34
CA CYS A 94 -8.48 -7.47 -8.92
C CYS A 94 -8.61 -8.97 -9.18
N LEU A 95 -8.31 -9.37 -10.41
CA LEU A 95 -8.26 -10.77 -10.86
C LEU A 95 -6.82 -11.31 -10.79
N ASN A 96 -6.66 -12.61 -11.04
CA ASN A 96 -5.37 -13.26 -11.22
C ASN A 96 -4.34 -12.98 -10.11
N ASP A 97 -4.82 -13.12 -8.86
CA ASP A 97 -4.06 -12.89 -7.63
C ASP A 97 -3.50 -11.47 -7.48
N GLY A 98 -4.09 -10.49 -8.19
CA GLY A 98 -3.77 -9.08 -8.02
C GLY A 98 -4.08 -8.59 -6.60
N ILE A 99 -3.18 -7.79 -6.04
CA ILE A 99 -3.33 -7.22 -4.70
C ILE A 99 -4.20 -5.96 -4.81
N CYS A 100 -5.36 -5.97 -4.15
CA CYS A 100 -6.19 -4.77 -4.05
C CYS A 100 -5.75 -3.85 -2.92
N PHE A 101 -5.62 -2.57 -3.23
CA PHE A 101 -5.35 -1.52 -2.27
C PHE A 101 -6.10 -0.21 -2.60
N SER A 102 -6.20 0.67 -1.63
CA SER A 102 -6.72 2.03 -1.78
C SER A 102 -5.85 3.05 -1.06
N ILE A 103 -5.86 4.27 -1.56
CA ILE A 103 -4.98 5.37 -1.14
C ILE A 103 -5.75 6.69 -0.99
N ASP A 104 -7.08 6.64 -0.99
CA ASP A 104 -7.94 7.81 -0.86
C ASP A 104 -9.13 7.51 0.07
N GLU A 105 -9.68 8.54 0.71
CA GLU A 105 -10.78 8.41 1.68
C GLU A 105 -12.04 7.74 1.11
N ALA A 106 -12.24 7.81 -0.22
CA ALA A 106 -13.34 7.14 -0.91
C ALA A 106 -13.16 5.62 -0.99
N ASN A 107 -12.01 5.09 -0.54
CA ASN A 107 -11.63 3.69 -0.64
C ASN A 107 -11.69 3.17 -2.08
N THR A 108 -11.32 4.01 -3.05
CA THR A 108 -11.33 3.66 -4.47
C THR A 108 -10.35 2.50 -4.70
N PRO A 109 -10.82 1.34 -5.23
CA PRO A 109 -9.97 0.16 -5.37
C PRO A 109 -8.97 0.34 -6.52
N ARG A 110 -7.74 -0.08 -6.27
CA ARG A 110 -6.63 -0.15 -7.24
C ARG A 110 -5.98 -1.53 -7.15
N CYS A 111 -5.42 -1.99 -8.26
CA CYS A 111 -4.82 -3.32 -8.35
C CYS A 111 -3.31 -3.24 -8.62
N ALA A 112 -2.53 -3.97 -7.84
CA ALA A 112 -1.16 -4.31 -8.16
C ALA A 112 -1.13 -5.73 -8.74
N CYS A 113 -0.82 -5.84 -10.03
CA CYS A 113 -0.85 -7.11 -10.75
C CYS A 113 0.39 -7.96 -10.48
N THR A 114 0.21 -9.28 -10.51
CA THR A 114 1.29 -10.24 -10.57
C THR A 114 2.01 -10.16 -11.92
N SER A 115 3.21 -10.73 -12.03
CA SER A 115 4.14 -10.47 -13.14
C SER A 115 3.64 -10.80 -14.54
N ASN A 116 2.59 -11.61 -14.68
CA ASN A 116 2.07 -12.08 -15.96
C ASN A 116 0.80 -11.34 -16.41
N TRP A 117 0.32 -10.40 -15.58
CA TRP A 117 -0.96 -9.74 -15.77
C TRP A 117 -0.83 -8.23 -15.75
N ARG A 118 -1.73 -7.55 -16.46
CA ARG A 118 -1.81 -6.10 -16.59
C ARG A 118 -3.27 -5.63 -16.71
N GLY A 119 -3.40 -4.32 -16.87
CA GLY A 119 -4.70 -3.65 -16.92
C GLY A 119 -5.20 -3.25 -15.53
N PRO A 120 -6.30 -2.47 -15.46
CA PRO A 120 -6.77 -1.85 -14.22
C PRO A 120 -7.23 -2.86 -13.15
N ILE A 121 -7.63 -4.06 -13.58
CA ILE A 121 -8.09 -5.15 -12.71
C ILE A 121 -7.27 -6.42 -12.89
N CYS A 122 -6.11 -6.36 -13.56
CA CYS A 122 -5.25 -7.52 -13.81
C CYS A 122 -5.89 -8.63 -14.65
N ALA A 123 -6.80 -8.28 -15.58
CA ALA A 123 -7.50 -9.25 -16.44
C ALA A 123 -6.72 -9.64 -17.70
N GLU A 124 -5.77 -8.80 -18.13
CA GLU A 124 -5.06 -8.95 -19.40
C GLU A 124 -3.69 -9.57 -19.18
N THR A 125 -3.23 -10.42 -20.08
CA THR A 125 -1.85 -10.90 -20.09
C THR A 125 -0.90 -9.82 -20.60
N ILE A 126 0.34 -9.80 -20.08
CA ILE A 126 1.40 -8.91 -20.58
C ILE A 126 1.79 -9.27 -22.00
#